data_AF-A0A9D6EZ87-F1
#
_entry.id   AF-A0A9D6EZ87-F1
#
_cell.length_a   1.000
_cell.length_b   1.000
_cell.length_c   1.000
_cell.angle_alpha   90.00
_cell.angle_beta   90.00
_cell.angle_gamma   90.00
#
_symmetry.space_group_name_H-M   'P 1'
#
loop_
_entity.id
_entity.type
_entity.pdbx_description
1 polymer ?
#
loop_
_entity_poly.entity_id
_entity_poly.type
_entity_poly.pdbx_seq_one_letter_code
_entity_poly.pdbx_strand_id
1 'polypeptide(L)'
;MQQTQVLTYGIDGILAERLRELAQVHRFWLRETSQLSACKNLAQTSPPSLLILVLGRDLEGELAFLSKVHESLPTTRSIVIGETDNPILAGLAWDLGAAFVLCPPTPAASIVDLVPKMLLALK
;
A
#
# COMPACT_ATOMS: atom_id res chain seq x y z
N MET A 1 17.27 6.07 14.68
CA MET A 1 16.55 6.84 13.64
C MET A 1 15.73 5.83 12.85
N GLN A 2 14.40 5.80 13.02
CA GLN A 2 13.54 4.91 12.23
C GLN A 2 13.55 5.39 10.78
N GLN A 3 14.11 4.60 9.87
CA GLN A 3 14.08 4.90 8.45
C GLN A 3 12.67 4.61 7.93
N THR A 4 12.07 5.57 7.25
CA THR A 4 10.73 5.43 6.66
C THR A 4 10.71 4.24 5.71
N GLN A 5 9.84 3.27 5.97
CA GLN A 5 9.71 2.05 5.18
C GLN A 5 8.37 2.01 4.47
N VAL A 6 8.40 1.71 3.17
CA VAL A 6 7.23 1.48 2.33
C VAL A 6 7.23 0.01 1.92
N LEU A 7 6.14 -0.70 2.19
CA LEU A 7 5.94 -2.09 1.78
C LEU A 7 4.87 -2.14 0.69
N THR A 8 5.13 -2.87 -0.41
CA THR A 8 4.16 -3.05 -1.49
C THR A 8 3.80 -4.52 -1.66
N TYR A 9 2.52 -4.77 -1.95
CA TYR A 9 1.99 -6.04 -2.39
C TYR A 9 1.34 -5.91 -3.76
N GLY A 10 1.71 -6.80 -4.68
CA GLY A 10 1.04 -6.93 -5.97
C GLY A 10 1.35 -5.83 -6.98
N ILE A 11 2.28 -4.92 -6.67
CA ILE A 11 2.77 -3.93 -7.65
C ILE A 11 3.85 -4.54 -8.54
N ASP A 12 3.67 -4.40 -9.85
CA ASP A 12 4.63 -4.83 -10.86
C ASP A 12 4.74 -3.80 -12.02
N GLY A 13 5.55 -4.15 -13.03
CA GLY A 13 5.73 -3.38 -14.25
C GLY A 13 6.20 -1.94 -14.03
N ILE A 14 5.65 -1.03 -14.84
CA ILE A 14 6.01 0.40 -14.84
C ILE A 14 5.76 1.04 -13.47
N LEU A 15 4.70 0.63 -12.76
CA LEU A 15 4.36 1.21 -11.46
C LEU A 15 5.43 0.87 -10.40
N ALA A 16 5.93 -0.37 -10.42
CA ALA A 16 7.04 -0.79 -9.57
C ALA A 16 8.31 0.04 -9.84
N GLU A 17 8.66 0.25 -11.11
CA GLU A 17 9.81 1.06 -11.51
C GLU A 17 9.70 2.50 -11.01
N ARG A 18 8.52 3.13 -11.18
CA ARG A 18 8.27 4.48 -10.68
C ARG A 18 8.39 4.59 -9.16
N LEU A 19 7.90 3.59 -8.41
CA LEU A 19 8.06 3.57 -6.96
C LEU A 19 9.53 3.42 -6.53
N ARG A 20 10.34 2.65 -7.27
CA ARG A 20 11.79 2.54 -7.01
C ARG A 20 12.51 3.86 -7.25
N GLU A 21 12.21 4.54 -8.36
CA GLU A 21 12.73 5.89 -8.63
C GLU A 21 12.36 6.85 -7.50
N LEU A 22 11.09 6.83 -7.07
CA LEU A 22 10.58 7.65 -5.99
C LEU A 22 11.29 7.36 -4.65
N ALA A 23 11.57 6.09 -4.36
CA ALA A 23 12.30 5.67 -3.17
C ALA A 23 13.71 6.26 -3.12
N GLN A 24 14.40 6.32 -4.27
CA GLN A 24 15.72 6.94 -4.36
C GLN A 24 15.65 8.45 -4.13
N VAL A 25 14.69 9.13 -4.77
CA VAL A 25 14.51 10.58 -4.66
C VAL A 25 14.17 11.00 -3.23
N HIS A 26 13.24 10.29 -2.57
CA HIS A 26 12.76 10.64 -1.23
C HIS A 26 13.48 9.91 -0.09
N ARG A 27 14.48 9.07 -0.41
CA ARG A 27 15.34 8.33 0.53
C ARG A 27 14.56 7.47 1.54
N PHE A 28 13.47 6.85 1.11
CA PHE A 28 12.77 5.85 1.92
C PHE A 28 13.17 4.44 1.49
N TRP A 29 12.99 3.46 2.39
CA TRP A 29 13.26 2.08 2.05
C TRP A 29 12.03 1.42 1.46
N LEU A 30 12.14 0.96 0.21
CA LEU A 30 11.07 0.26 -0.49
C LEU A 30 11.28 -1.26 -0.39
N ARG A 31 10.25 -1.99 0.03
CA ARG A 31 10.19 -3.44 -0.02
C ARG A 31 9.00 -3.87 -0.86
N GLU A 32 9.25 -4.69 -1.87
CA GLU A 32 8.24 -5.14 -2.82
C GLU A 32 8.06 -6.66 -2.70
N THR A 33 6.81 -7.11 -2.70
CA THR A 33 6.50 -8.55 -2.72
C THR A 33 5.25 -8.83 -3.53
N SER A 34 5.25 -9.94 -4.25
CA SER A 34 4.06 -10.48 -4.92
C SER A 34 3.39 -11.59 -4.12
N GLN A 35 3.97 -11.99 -2.98
CA GLN A 35 3.47 -13.05 -2.11
C GLN A 35 2.86 -12.46 -0.84
N LEU A 36 1.57 -12.75 -0.62
CA LEU A 36 0.81 -12.17 0.48
C LEU A 36 1.33 -12.65 1.84
N SER A 37 1.75 -13.91 1.94
CA SER A 37 2.39 -14.48 3.13
C SER A 37 3.69 -13.75 3.50
N ALA A 38 4.55 -13.47 2.51
CA ALA A 38 5.76 -12.70 2.71
C ALA A 38 5.43 -11.25 3.13
N CYS A 39 4.40 -10.64 2.55
CA CYS A 39 3.94 -9.31 2.95
C CYS A 39 3.48 -9.25 4.41
N LYS A 40 2.66 -10.23 4.83
CA LYS A 40 2.21 -10.41 6.21
C LYS A 40 3.39 -10.53 7.18
N ASN A 41 4.35 -11.40 6.86
CA ASN A 41 5.54 -11.60 7.69
C ASN A 41 6.40 -10.33 7.80
N LEU A 42 6.58 -9.60 6.70
CA LEU A 42 7.33 -8.34 6.69
C LEU A 42 6.64 -7.25 7.51
N ALA A 43 5.32 -7.11 7.37
CA ALA A 43 4.55 -6.13 8.14
C ALA A 43 4.59 -6.40 9.66
N GLN A 44 4.61 -7.67 10.07
CA GLN A 44 4.71 -8.04 11.49
C GLN A 44 6.11 -7.86 12.07
N THR A 45 7.15 -8.22 11.30
CA THR A 45 8.54 -8.17 11.78
C THR A 45 9.13 -6.77 11.75
N SER A 46 8.73 -5.95 10.77
CA SER A 46 9.17 -4.56 10.61
C SER A 46 7.99 -3.74 10.09
N PRO A 47 7.14 -3.21 11.00
CA PRO A 47 5.96 -2.44 10.62
C PRO A 47 6.30 -1.28 9.68
N PRO A 48 5.72 -1.26 8.46
CA PRO A 48 6.01 -0.20 7.52
C PRO A 48 5.30 1.09 7.94
N SER A 49 5.86 2.23 7.57
CA SER A 49 5.18 3.52 7.70
C SER A 49 4.02 3.62 6.70
N LEU A 50 4.18 3.00 5.53
CA LEU A 50 3.18 2.96 4.46
C LEU A 50 3.11 1.56 3.84
N LEU A 51 1.90 1.02 3.73
CA LEU A 51 1.59 -0.21 3.01
C LEU A 51 0.85 0.14 1.72
N ILE A 52 1.23 -0.46 0.61
CA ILE A 52 0.55 -0.33 -0.67
C ILE A 52 0.06 -1.71 -1.11
N LEU A 53 -1.24 -1.86 -1.32
CA LEU A 53 -1.90 -3.13 -1.64
C LEU A 53 -2.63 -3.03 -2.97
N VAL A 54 -2.21 -3.79 -3.97
CA VAL A 54 -3.02 -4.01 -5.18
C VAL A 54 -3.99 -5.15 -4.92
N LEU A 55 -5.27 -4.90 -5.18
CA LEU A 55 -6.34 -5.88 -5.04
C LEU A 55 -6.62 -6.58 -6.37
N GLY A 56 -6.90 -7.88 -6.32
CA GLY A 56 -7.45 -8.61 -7.47
C GLY A 56 -6.97 -10.05 -7.64
N ARG A 57 -5.99 -10.52 -6.86
CA ARG A 57 -5.52 -11.91 -6.95
C ARG A 57 -6.22 -12.80 -5.93
N ASP A 58 -6.32 -12.32 -4.69
CA ASP A 58 -6.98 -13.00 -3.57
C ASP A 58 -7.69 -11.96 -2.70
N LEU A 59 -8.85 -11.49 -3.16
CA LEU A 59 -9.58 -10.39 -2.53
C LEU A 59 -9.86 -10.63 -1.05
N GLU A 60 -10.28 -11.84 -0.68
CA GLU A 60 -10.56 -12.18 0.72
C GLU A 60 -9.28 -12.08 1.57
N GLY A 61 -8.18 -12.69 1.11
CA GLY A 61 -6.91 -12.66 1.82
C GLY A 61 -6.30 -11.25 1.92
N GLU A 62 -6.43 -10.46 0.85
CA GLU A 62 -5.93 -9.09 0.74
C GLU A 62 -6.72 -8.12 1.65
N LEU A 63 -8.06 -8.19 1.63
CA LEU A 63 -8.92 -7.37 2.49
C LEU A 63 -8.79 -7.76 3.97
N ALA A 64 -8.70 -9.07 4.27
CA ALA A 64 -8.43 -9.53 5.62
C ALA A 64 -7.07 -9.04 6.13
N PHE A 65 -6.07 -8.98 5.26
CA PHE A 65 -4.77 -8.41 5.61
C PHE A 65 -4.83 -6.90 5.88
N LEU A 66 -5.57 -6.15 5.05
CA LEU A 66 -5.81 -4.72 5.27
C LEU A 66 -6.43 -4.46 6.64
N SER A 67 -7.53 -5.14 6.96
CA SER A 67 -8.19 -5.03 8.28
C SER A 67 -7.20 -5.32 9.41
N LYS A 68 -6.43 -6.40 9.28
CA LYS A 68 -5.49 -6.82 10.30
C LYS A 68 -4.37 -5.79 10.52
N VAL A 69 -3.86 -5.18 9.45
CA VAL A 69 -2.85 -4.13 9.53
C VAL A 69 -3.43 -2.89 10.20
N HIS A 70 -4.64 -2.46 9.83
CA HIS A 70 -5.30 -1.32 10.45
C HIS A 70 -5.50 -1.52 11.96
N GLU A 71 -5.97 -2.70 12.36
CA GLU A 71 -6.21 -3.04 13.77
C GLU A 71 -4.93 -3.19 14.58
N SER A 72 -3.89 -3.80 14.00
CA SER A 72 -2.69 -4.23 14.75
C SER A 72 -1.54 -3.23 14.66
N LEU A 73 -1.51 -2.38 13.63
CA LEU A 73 -0.41 -1.46 13.30
C LEU A 73 -0.97 -0.05 13.08
N PRO A 74 -1.39 0.68 14.14
CA PRO A 74 -2.05 1.98 14.01
C PRO A 74 -1.15 3.08 13.41
N THR A 75 0.17 2.87 13.37
CA THR A 75 1.13 3.79 12.76
C THR A 75 1.35 3.53 11.27
N THR A 76 0.88 2.38 10.75
CA THR A 76 0.96 2.05 9.33
C THR A 76 -0.24 2.63 8.60
N ARG A 77 0.00 3.51 7.62
CA ARG A 77 -1.05 3.93 6.68
C ARG A 77 -1.10 2.99 5.48
N SER A 78 -2.27 2.76 4.92
CA SER A 78 -2.46 1.86 3.77
C SER A 78 -3.02 2.62 2.55
N ILE A 79 -2.43 2.38 1.39
CA ILE A 79 -2.97 2.78 0.08
C ILE A 79 -3.44 1.50 -0.61
N VAL A 80 -4.69 1.45 -0.99
CA VAL A 80 -5.28 0.35 -1.76
C VAL A 80 -5.37 0.76 -3.22
N ILE A 81 -5.01 -0.13 -4.14
CA ILE A 81 -5.19 0.04 -5.57
C ILE A 81 -6.14 -1.06 -6.06
N GLY A 82 -7.23 -0.67 -6.70
CA GLY A 82 -8.09 -1.59 -7.46
C GLY A 82 -7.88 -1.37 -8.95
N GLU A 83 -7.76 -2.45 -9.72
CA GLU A 83 -7.60 -2.36 -11.19
C GLU A 83 -8.93 -2.21 -11.94
N THR A 84 -10.05 -2.46 -11.27
CA THR A 84 -11.39 -2.42 -11.85
C THR A 84 -12.25 -1.34 -11.21
N ASP A 85 -13.15 -0.76 -12.00
CA ASP A 85 -14.19 0.15 -11.50
C ASP A 85 -15.21 -0.66 -10.68
N ASN A 86 -14.93 -0.78 -9.39
CA ASN A 86 -15.78 -1.49 -8.45
C ASN A 86 -15.99 -0.63 -7.21
N PRO A 87 -17.07 0.18 -7.16
CA PRO A 87 -17.32 1.10 -6.05
C PRO A 87 -17.59 0.36 -4.73
N ILE A 88 -18.11 -0.88 -4.78
CA ILE A 88 -18.33 -1.69 -3.59
C ILE A 88 -17.00 -2.10 -2.98
N LEU A 89 -16.05 -2.57 -3.80
CA LEU A 89 -14.71 -2.93 -3.34
C LEU A 89 -13.97 -1.71 -2.79
N ALA A 90 -14.11 -0.55 -3.43
CA ALA A 90 -13.54 0.69 -2.94
C ALA A 90 -14.13 1.09 -1.57
N GLY A 91 -15.45 0.99 -1.41
CA GLY A 91 -16.14 1.24 -0.13
C GLY A 91 -15.63 0.31 0.98
N LEU A 92 -15.54 -1.00 0.70
CA LEU A 92 -15.01 -1.98 1.64
C LEU A 92 -13.56 -1.68 2.05
N ALA A 93 -12.71 -1.29 1.10
CA ALA A 93 -11.33 -0.92 1.42
C ALA A 93 -11.27 0.25 2.41
N TRP A 94 -12.13 1.27 2.24
CA TRP A 94 -12.26 2.37 3.20
C TRP A 94 -12.74 1.89 4.57
N ASP A 95 -13.80 1.08 4.60
CA ASP A 95 -14.37 0.55 5.85
C ASP A 95 -13.38 -0.32 6.63
N LEU A 96 -12.47 -1.01 5.93
CA LEU A 96 -11.42 -1.85 6.51
C LEU A 96 -10.15 -1.08 6.87
N GLY A 97 -10.17 0.26 6.77
CA GLY A 97 -9.11 1.12 7.27
C GLY A 97 -8.04 1.51 6.25
N ALA A 98 -8.34 1.46 4.95
CA ALA A 98 -7.52 2.13 3.95
C ALA A 98 -7.41 3.63 4.26
N ALA A 99 -6.18 4.15 4.24
CA ALA A 99 -5.96 5.60 4.32
C ALA A 99 -6.20 6.28 2.95
N PHE A 100 -6.02 5.55 1.86
CA PHE A 100 -6.39 6.00 0.52
C PHE A 100 -6.76 4.82 -0.39
N VAL A 101 -7.69 5.04 -1.33
CA VAL A 101 -8.10 4.05 -2.33
C VAL A 101 -7.98 4.64 -3.72
N LEU A 102 -7.21 3.98 -4.58
CA LEU A 102 -7.00 4.27 -5.99
C LEU A 102 -7.72 3.22 -6.83
N CYS A 103 -8.95 3.53 -7.24
CA CYS A 103 -9.70 2.73 -8.22
C CYS A 103 -10.07 3.64 -9.40
N PRO A 104 -10.32 3.08 -10.59
CA PRO A 104 -10.91 3.83 -11.70
C PRO A 104 -12.11 4.66 -11.22
N PRO A 105 -12.26 5.92 -11.69
CA PRO A 105 -11.51 6.57 -12.77
C PRO A 105 -10.14 7.14 -12.36
N THR A 106 -9.74 7.07 -11.08
CA THR A 106 -8.43 7.54 -10.64
C THR A 106 -7.35 6.52 -11.03
N PRO A 107 -6.33 6.91 -11.80
CA PRO A 107 -5.32 5.98 -12.27
C PRO A 107 -4.39 5.56 -11.11
N ALA A 108 -3.98 4.29 -11.10
CA ALA A 108 -2.98 3.78 -10.16
C ALA A 108 -1.66 4.57 -10.20
N ALA A 109 -1.32 5.16 -11.35
CA ALA A 109 -0.15 6.02 -11.53
C ALA A 109 -0.14 7.26 -10.59
N SER A 110 -1.30 7.71 -10.11
CA SER A 110 -1.40 8.80 -9.12
C SER A 110 -0.74 8.47 -7.79
N ILE A 111 -0.37 7.20 -7.54
CA ILE A 111 0.37 6.80 -6.36
C ILE A 111 1.72 7.53 -6.22
N VAL A 112 2.35 7.89 -7.35
CA VAL A 112 3.67 8.56 -7.36
C VAL A 112 3.59 9.94 -6.69
N ASP A 113 2.47 10.63 -6.83
CA ASP A 113 2.22 11.92 -6.18
C ASP A 113 1.70 11.77 -4.74
N LEU A 114 1.03 10.65 -4.45
CA LEU A 114 0.37 10.41 -3.17
C LEU A 114 1.37 9.94 -2.10
N VAL A 115 2.28 9.03 -2.45
CA VAL A 115 3.27 8.47 -1.51
C VAL A 115 4.05 9.56 -0.81
N PRO A 116 4.66 10.56 -1.48
CA PRO A 116 5.43 11.59 -0.80
C PRO A 116 4.58 12.44 0.14
N LYS A 117 3.34 12.77 -0.25
CA LYS A 117 2.39 13.53 0.58
C LYS A 117 2.05 12.76 1.86
N MET A 118 1.80 11.45 1.73
CA MET A 118 1.53 10.60 2.88
C MET A 118 2.74 10.46 3.80
N LEU A 119 3.94 10.30 3.23
CA LEU A 119 5.18 10.23 4.02
C LEU A 119 5.48 11.54 4.77
N LEU A 120 5.17 12.70 4.17
CA LEU A 120 5.30 13.99 4.85
C LEU A 120 4.30 14.13 6.00
N ALA A 121 3.08 13.63 5.83
CA ALA A 121 2.03 13.67 6.86
C ALA A 121 2.22 12.67 8.02
N LEU A 122 3.33 11.92 8.03
CA LEU A 122 3.75 11.02 9.12
C LEU A 122 4.80 11.64 10.04
N LYS A 123 5.32 12.83 9.70
CA LYS A 123 6.24 13.62 10.54
C LYS A 123 5.47 14.56 11.46
#